data_AF-A0A915CYN1-F1
#
_entry.id   AF-A0A915CYN1-F1
#
_cell.length_a   1.000
_cell.length_b   1.000
_cell.length_c   1.000
_cell.angle_alpha   90.00
_cell.angle_beta   90.00
_cell.angle_gamma   90.00
#
_symmetry.space_group_name_H-M   'P 1'
#
loop_
_entity.id
_entity.type
_entity.pdbx_description
1 polymer ?
#
loop_
_entity_poly.entity_id
_entity_poly.type
_entity_poly.pdbx_seq_one_letter_code
_entity_poly.pdbx_strand_id
1 'polypeptide(L)'
;MSPPSGVDSREAWQNSMCWFRTMVLVTTCIAILAVDFQVFPRHFGKTKSYGHSLMDTGTAAFVFLNGLSDYGAYWRTQAGFQTKARSAHISIFCVKMPSIAVILVLGIGRLLYVQFCTSHTNLTEYGVYWNFYITIFCLRVYAASIKRPNNVTVGISLGIFYQCLLTFTRLEAWILREDYGRRFGLLDQNREGLFQMLGYFFLYSLTLCYSRIMSLTLLRKNGHLISG
;
A
#
# COMPACT_ATOMS: atom_id res chain seq x y z
N MET A 1 -32.33 9.04 -22.71
CA MET A 1 -30.91 9.41 -22.84
C MET A 1 -30.13 8.11 -22.91
N SER A 2 -29.88 7.61 -24.12
CA SER A 2 -29.05 6.42 -24.33
C SER A 2 -27.61 6.73 -23.89
N PRO A 3 -26.90 5.78 -23.25
CA PRO A 3 -25.50 5.99 -22.92
C PRO A 3 -24.72 6.20 -24.24
N PRO A 4 -23.77 7.15 -24.28
CA PRO A 4 -23.03 7.46 -25.49
C PRO A 4 -22.30 6.21 -25.97
N SER A 5 -22.56 5.86 -27.23
CA SER A 5 -21.92 4.78 -27.96
C SER A 5 -20.41 5.03 -28.05
N GLY A 6 -19.62 4.11 -27.49
CA GLY A 6 -18.23 3.92 -27.91
C GLY A 6 -17.11 4.37 -26.96
N VAL A 7 -17.35 4.61 -25.67
CA VAL A 7 -16.21 4.62 -24.73
C VAL A 7 -15.75 3.19 -24.56
N ASP A 8 -14.57 2.87 -25.09
CA ASP A 8 -13.95 1.56 -24.88
C ASP A 8 -13.85 1.35 -23.35
N SER A 9 -14.49 0.30 -22.86
CA SER A 9 -14.57 -0.02 -21.42
C SER A 9 -13.19 0.00 -20.73
N ARG A 10 -12.14 -0.23 -21.53
CA ARG A 10 -10.74 -0.15 -21.14
C ARG A 10 -10.24 1.28 -20.90
N GLU A 11 -10.63 2.23 -21.75
CA GLU A 11 -10.27 3.64 -21.61
C GLU A 11 -10.96 4.24 -20.39
N ALA A 12 -12.25 3.95 -20.21
CA ALA A 12 -13.00 4.34 -19.00
C ALA A 12 -12.34 3.82 -17.72
N TRP A 13 -11.86 2.57 -17.74
CA TRP A 13 -11.12 1.97 -16.63
C TRP A 13 -9.80 2.69 -16.33
N GLN A 14 -9.00 2.97 -17.36
CA GLN A 14 -7.72 3.67 -17.22
C GLN A 14 -7.90 5.09 -16.68
N ASN A 15 -8.88 5.80 -17.22
CA ASN A 15 -9.23 7.15 -16.78
C ASN A 15 -9.68 7.13 -15.32
N SER A 16 -10.56 6.19 -14.92
CA SER A 16 -11.00 6.04 -13.53
C SER A 16 -9.83 5.80 -12.57
N MET A 17 -8.85 4.97 -12.96
CA MET A 17 -7.63 4.77 -12.17
C MET A 17 -6.78 6.04 -12.07
N CYS A 18 -6.68 6.83 -13.14
CA CYS A 18 -5.94 8.09 -13.16
C CYS A 18 -6.58 9.13 -12.23
N TRP A 19 -7.90 9.31 -12.33
CA TRP A 19 -8.67 10.19 -11.44
C TRP A 19 -8.48 9.80 -9.98
N PHE A 20 -8.64 8.52 -9.66
CA PHE A 20 -8.51 8.04 -8.29
C PHE A 20 -7.08 8.22 -7.74
N ARG A 21 -6.04 7.94 -8.53
CA ARG A 21 -4.64 8.24 -8.14
C ARG A 21 -4.42 9.73 -7.87
N THR A 22 -4.97 10.59 -8.73
CA THR A 22 -4.84 12.05 -8.59
C THR A 22 -5.51 12.53 -7.31
N MET A 23 -6.74 12.06 -7.03
CA MET A 23 -7.46 12.44 -5.81
C MET A 23 -6.71 12.03 -4.54
N VAL A 24 -6.15 10.81 -4.50
CA VAL A 24 -5.36 10.35 -3.34
C VAL A 24 -4.09 11.19 -3.17
N LEU A 25 -3.37 11.50 -4.24
CA LEU A 25 -2.16 12.32 -4.19
C LEU A 25 -2.47 13.75 -3.72
N VAL A 26 -3.44 14.41 -4.33
CA VAL A 26 -3.83 15.79 -3.98
C VAL A 26 -4.32 15.86 -2.54
N THR A 27 -5.18 14.94 -2.12
CA THR A 27 -5.70 14.90 -0.74
C THR A 27 -4.56 14.66 0.27
N THR A 28 -3.59 13.80 -0.08
CA THR A 28 -2.42 13.54 0.78
C THR A 28 -1.55 14.79 0.91
N CYS A 29 -1.29 15.51 -0.18
CA CYS A 29 -0.54 16.76 -0.15
C CYS A 29 -1.25 17.83 0.69
N ILE A 30 -2.57 17.97 0.53
CA ILE A 30 -3.38 18.89 1.33
C ILE A 30 -3.32 18.50 2.81
N ALA A 31 -3.48 17.21 3.14
CA ALA A 31 -3.44 16.75 4.54
C ALA A 31 -2.08 16.98 5.21
N ILE A 32 -0.97 16.72 4.50
CA ILE A 32 0.39 16.99 5.01
C ILE A 32 0.57 18.48 5.27
N LEU A 33 0.20 19.33 4.31
CA LEU A 33 0.32 20.78 4.47
C LEU A 33 -0.60 21.31 5.57
N ALA A 34 -1.82 20.77 5.67
CA ALA A 34 -2.80 21.22 6.63
C ALA A 34 -2.37 20.93 8.07
N VAL A 35 -1.69 19.81 8.35
CA VAL A 35 -1.27 19.45 9.70
C VAL A 35 -0.28 20.43 10.33
N ASP A 36 0.46 21.18 9.50
CA ASP A 36 1.40 22.22 9.94
C ASP A 36 0.67 23.52 10.37
N PHE A 37 -0.59 23.70 9.96
CA PHE A 37 -1.40 24.86 10.33
C PHE A 37 -2.27 24.61 11.56
N GLN A 38 -2.38 25.60 12.45
CA GLN A 38 -3.22 25.50 13.65
C GLN A 38 -4.73 25.44 13.37
N VAL A 39 -5.15 25.79 12.16
CA VAL A 39 -6.55 25.71 11.70
C VAL A 39 -6.99 24.26 11.51
N PHE A 40 -6.05 23.33 11.26
CA PHE A 40 -6.38 21.94 11.01
C PHE A 40 -6.69 21.19 12.31
N PRO A 41 -7.88 20.58 12.46
CA PRO A 41 -8.22 19.84 13.66
C PRO A 41 -7.27 18.66 13.85
N ARG A 42 -6.59 18.60 14.99
CA ARG A 42 -5.60 17.55 15.28
C ARG A 42 -6.16 16.12 15.28
N HIS A 43 -7.48 15.96 15.38
CA HIS A 43 -8.12 14.65 15.24
C HIS A 43 -8.10 14.08 13.81
N PHE A 44 -7.87 14.91 12.78
CA PHE A 44 -7.64 14.46 11.41
C PHE A 44 -6.16 14.17 11.12
N GLY A 45 -5.26 14.54 12.03
CA GLY A 45 -3.86 14.14 12.01
C GLY A 45 -3.68 12.69 12.49
N LYS A 46 -2.48 12.15 12.31
CA LYS A 46 -2.14 10.76 12.62
C LYS A 46 -2.54 10.32 14.03
N THR A 47 -3.25 9.20 14.14
CA THR A 47 -3.60 8.62 15.45
C THR A 47 -2.44 7.83 16.03
N LYS A 48 -2.15 8.01 17.31
CA LYS A 48 -1.11 7.25 18.04
C LYS A 48 -1.61 5.92 18.61
N SER A 49 -2.92 5.84 18.86
CA SER A 49 -3.59 4.69 19.44
C SER A 49 -4.70 4.23 18.48
N TYR A 50 -5.76 3.62 19.00
CA TYR A 50 -6.92 3.23 18.20
C TYR A 50 -7.58 4.42 17.50
N GLY A 51 -8.08 4.17 16.30
CA GLY A 51 -8.81 5.14 15.48
C GLY A 51 -8.35 5.11 14.03
N HIS A 52 -9.00 5.94 13.22
CA HIS A 52 -8.60 6.21 11.85
C HIS A 52 -8.62 7.71 11.62
N SER A 53 -7.51 8.27 11.16
CA SER A 53 -7.44 9.66 10.71
C SER A 53 -7.38 9.78 9.19
N LEU A 54 -7.62 10.98 8.68
CA LEU A 54 -7.42 11.27 7.26
C LEU A 54 -5.97 10.97 6.83
N MET A 55 -4.99 11.26 7.70
CA MET A 55 -3.57 11.01 7.47
C MET A 55 -3.23 9.51 7.38
N ASP A 56 -3.86 8.68 8.22
CA ASP A 56 -3.67 7.22 8.19
C ASP A 56 -4.32 6.58 6.97
N THR A 57 -5.49 7.10 6.59
CA THR A 57 -6.26 6.63 5.43
C THR A 57 -5.49 6.82 4.12
N GLY A 58 -4.69 7.88 4.00
CA GLY A 58 -3.84 8.13 2.83
C GLY A 58 -2.88 6.97 2.56
N THR A 59 -2.19 6.47 3.58
CA THR A 59 -1.25 5.35 3.41
C THR A 59 -1.95 4.07 2.95
N ALA A 60 -3.11 3.75 3.52
CA ALA A 60 -3.93 2.61 3.13
C ALA A 60 -4.44 2.75 1.67
N ALA A 61 -4.88 3.95 1.29
CA ALA A 61 -5.32 4.25 -0.07
C ALA A 61 -4.16 4.09 -1.09
N PHE A 62 -2.94 4.47 -0.73
CA PHE A 62 -1.75 4.19 -1.54
C PHE A 62 -1.49 2.70 -1.74
N VAL A 63 -1.59 1.88 -0.67
CA VAL A 63 -1.42 0.42 -0.78
C VAL A 63 -2.49 -0.19 -1.69
N PHE A 64 -3.74 0.24 -1.53
CA PHE A 64 -4.85 -0.18 -2.38
C PHE A 64 -4.63 0.23 -3.86
N LEU A 65 -4.21 1.46 -4.11
CA LEU A 65 -3.86 1.91 -5.46
C LEU A 65 -2.79 1.04 -6.11
N ASN A 66 -1.75 0.68 -5.34
CA ASN A 66 -0.68 -0.18 -5.83
C ASN A 66 -1.17 -1.58 -6.20
N GLY A 67 -1.98 -2.21 -5.33
CA GLY A 67 -2.55 -3.54 -5.62
C GLY A 67 -3.45 -3.54 -6.86
N LEU A 68 -4.31 -2.52 -7.00
CA LEU A 68 -5.19 -2.38 -8.15
C LEU A 68 -4.42 -2.20 -9.47
N SER A 69 -3.35 -1.40 -9.42
CA SER A 69 -2.45 -1.15 -10.56
C SER A 69 -1.69 -2.40 -10.98
N ASP A 70 -1.19 -3.15 -10.00
CA ASP A 70 -0.36 -4.33 -10.22
C ASP A 70 -1.19 -5.50 -10.78
N TYR A 71 -2.43 -5.68 -10.32
CA TYR A 71 -3.36 -6.64 -10.92
C TYR A 71 -3.69 -6.31 -12.38
N GLY A 72 -3.99 -5.04 -12.67
CA GLY A 72 -4.26 -4.58 -14.03
C GLY A 72 -3.07 -4.81 -14.97
N ALA A 73 -1.83 -4.66 -14.48
CA ALA A 73 -0.63 -4.97 -15.24
C ALA A 73 -0.46 -6.48 -15.49
N TYR A 74 -0.68 -7.31 -14.48
CA TYR A 74 -0.62 -8.77 -14.58
C TYR A 74 -1.60 -9.31 -15.64
N TRP A 75 -2.85 -8.86 -15.62
CA TRP A 75 -3.88 -9.29 -16.57
C TRP A 75 -3.52 -8.95 -18.03
N ARG A 76 -2.96 -7.75 -18.26
CA ARG A 76 -2.49 -7.34 -19.60
C ARG A 76 -1.40 -8.26 -20.14
N THR A 77 -0.47 -8.69 -19.28
CA THR A 77 0.59 -9.60 -19.67
C THR A 77 0.05 -10.99 -20.03
N GLN A 78 -1.01 -11.47 -19.37
CA GLN A 78 -1.63 -12.76 -19.70
C GLN A 78 -2.53 -12.73 -20.94
N ALA A 79 -3.21 -11.62 -21.23
CA ALA A 79 -4.25 -11.55 -22.26
C ALA A 79 -3.75 -11.39 -23.71
N GLY A 80 -2.47 -11.15 -23.98
CA GLY A 80 -2.07 -10.88 -25.37
C GLY A 80 -0.59 -10.78 -25.73
N PHE A 81 0.36 -11.11 -24.85
CA PHE A 81 1.79 -11.12 -25.22
C PHE A 81 2.44 -12.43 -24.78
N GLN A 82 2.34 -13.45 -25.64
CA GLN A 82 3.22 -14.61 -25.58
C GLN A 82 4.65 -14.17 -25.91
N THR A 83 5.41 -13.73 -24.92
CA THR A 83 6.87 -13.83 -24.99
C THR A 83 7.39 -14.33 -23.63
N LYS A 84 7.71 -15.63 -23.61
CA LYS A 84 8.51 -16.33 -22.60
C LYS A 84 8.08 -16.13 -21.14
N ALA A 85 7.08 -16.92 -20.73
CA ALA A 85 6.54 -17.04 -19.38
C ALA A 85 7.55 -17.38 -18.25
N ARG A 86 8.83 -17.65 -18.57
CA ARG A 86 9.90 -17.89 -17.57
C ARG A 86 10.82 -16.67 -17.35
N SER A 87 10.79 -15.68 -18.25
CA SER A 87 11.59 -14.44 -18.20
C SER A 87 10.78 -13.18 -17.84
N ALA A 88 9.45 -13.28 -17.79
CA ALA A 88 8.56 -12.14 -17.52
C ALA A 88 8.62 -11.67 -16.05
N HIS A 89 8.82 -12.58 -15.08
CA HIS A 89 8.93 -12.21 -13.66
C HIS A 89 10.18 -11.39 -13.36
N ILE A 90 11.32 -11.74 -13.97
CA ILE A 90 12.56 -10.96 -13.86
C ILE A 90 12.41 -9.64 -14.64
N SER A 91 11.71 -9.62 -15.78
CA SER A 91 11.50 -8.35 -16.52
C SER A 91 10.60 -7.36 -15.78
N ILE A 92 9.49 -7.80 -15.15
CA ILE A 92 8.62 -6.89 -14.38
C ILE A 92 9.32 -6.42 -13.11
N PHE A 93 10.10 -7.30 -12.49
CA PHE A 93 10.93 -6.95 -11.34
C PHE A 93 12.03 -5.96 -11.74
N CYS A 94 12.86 -6.26 -12.75
CA CYS A 94 13.93 -5.40 -13.26
C CYS A 94 13.44 -4.07 -13.87
N VAL A 95 12.24 -4.01 -14.47
CA VAL A 95 11.65 -2.77 -14.99
C VAL A 95 11.07 -1.92 -13.85
N LYS A 96 10.62 -2.51 -12.74
CA LYS A 96 10.16 -1.79 -11.54
C LYS A 96 11.28 -1.54 -10.50
N MET A 97 12.43 -2.20 -10.62
CA MET A 97 13.60 -2.03 -9.76
C MET A 97 14.10 -0.59 -9.69
N PRO A 98 14.14 0.23 -10.77
CA PRO A 98 14.59 1.61 -10.66
C PRO A 98 13.71 2.41 -9.70
N SER A 99 12.39 2.20 -9.77
CA SER A 99 11.43 2.85 -8.88
C SER A 99 11.54 2.35 -7.44
N ILE A 100 11.79 1.05 -7.24
CA ILE A 100 11.98 0.47 -5.90
C ILE A 100 13.30 0.95 -5.28
N ALA A 101 14.36 1.05 -6.08
CA ALA A 101 15.66 1.57 -5.66
C ALA A 101 15.60 3.06 -5.33
N VAL A 102 14.89 3.87 -6.14
CA VAL A 102 14.63 5.29 -5.82
C VAL A 102 13.88 5.43 -4.50
N ILE A 103 12.85 4.60 -4.25
CA ILE A 103 12.13 4.61 -2.97
C ILE A 103 13.07 4.26 -1.81
N LEU A 104 13.94 3.27 -1.98
CA LEU A 104 14.91 2.90 -0.95
C LEU A 104 15.93 4.02 -0.69
N VAL A 105 16.46 4.64 -1.74
CA VAL A 105 17.39 5.78 -1.65
C VAL A 105 16.72 6.98 -0.97
N LEU A 106 15.47 7.30 -1.31
CA LEU A 106 14.68 8.33 -0.63
C LEU A 106 14.45 7.97 0.85
N GLY A 107 14.22 6.68 1.14
CA GLY A 107 14.09 6.17 2.50
C GLY A 107 15.36 6.38 3.32
N ILE A 108 16.51 5.99 2.79
CA ILE A 108 17.81 6.18 3.44
C ILE A 108 18.14 7.68 3.57
N GLY A 109 17.92 8.46 2.50
CA GLY A 109 18.12 9.90 2.49
C GLY A 109 17.29 10.62 3.57
N ARG A 110 16.02 10.24 3.74
CA ARG A 110 15.18 10.75 4.83
C ARG A 110 15.77 10.41 6.21
N LEU A 111 16.22 9.18 6.42
CA LEU A 111 16.79 8.78 7.72
C LEU A 111 18.02 9.63 8.06
N LEU A 112 18.94 9.74 7.11
CA LEU A 112 20.15 10.55 7.27
C LEU A 112 19.78 12.01 7.52
N TYR A 113 18.91 12.60 6.70
CA TYR A 113 18.48 13.98 6.84
C TYR A 113 17.88 14.27 8.23
N VAL A 114 16.99 13.42 8.71
CA VAL A 114 16.32 13.59 10.01
C VAL A 114 17.32 13.45 11.17
N GLN A 115 18.26 12.50 11.07
CA GLN A 115 19.32 12.33 12.07
C GLN A 115 20.29 13.52 12.11
N PHE A 116 20.60 14.12 10.95
CA PHE A 116 21.52 15.24 10.87
C PHE A 116 20.88 16.59 11.20
N CYS A 117 19.62 16.82 10.83
CA CYS A 117 19.00 18.15 10.88
C CYS A 117 18.04 18.39 12.06
N THR A 118 17.53 17.33 12.70
CA THR A 118 16.48 17.47 13.72
C THR A 118 16.75 16.60 14.94
N SER A 119 17.31 17.20 16.01
CA SER A 119 17.51 16.54 17.31
C SER A 119 16.20 16.28 18.10
N HIS A 120 15.04 16.64 17.56
CA HIS A 120 13.72 16.46 18.17
C HIS A 120 12.82 15.66 17.23
N THR A 121 13.06 14.35 17.12
CA THR A 121 12.22 13.47 16.33
C THR A 121 10.90 13.18 17.05
N ASN A 122 9.78 13.29 16.31
CA ASN A 122 8.53 12.62 16.67
C ASN A 122 8.77 11.10 16.58
N LEU A 123 9.37 10.54 17.64
CA LEU A 123 9.80 9.13 17.82
C LEU A 123 8.64 8.10 17.79
N THR A 124 7.45 8.53 17.39
CA THR A 124 6.17 7.89 17.73
C THR A 124 5.39 7.36 16.55
N GLU A 125 5.92 7.47 15.32
CA GLU A 125 5.12 7.20 14.11
C GLU A 125 5.43 5.85 13.44
N TYR A 126 6.70 5.48 13.36
CA TYR A 126 7.16 4.25 12.68
C TYR A 126 8.29 3.57 13.46
N GLY A 127 9.05 4.34 14.23
CA GLY A 127 10.25 3.89 14.93
C GLY A 127 11.40 4.87 14.75
N VAL A 128 12.56 4.51 15.30
CA VAL A 128 13.77 5.33 15.24
C VAL A 128 14.39 5.34 13.85
N TYR A 129 14.42 4.17 13.20
CA TYR A 129 15.07 3.96 11.89
C TYR A 129 14.08 3.56 10.80
N TRP A 130 12.80 3.41 11.13
CA TRP A 130 11.78 3.02 10.17
C TRP A 130 11.07 4.24 9.61
N ASN A 131 10.73 4.19 8.32
CA ASN A 131 9.92 5.23 7.68
C ASN A 131 9.00 4.64 6.61
N PHE A 132 8.08 5.48 6.12
CA PHE A 132 7.10 5.06 5.11
C PHE A 132 7.70 4.55 3.81
N TYR A 133 8.85 5.07 3.36
CA TYR A 133 9.52 4.59 2.15
C TYR A 133 10.02 3.16 2.32
N ILE A 134 10.57 2.82 3.49
CA ILE A 134 10.99 1.44 3.83
C ILE A 134 9.77 0.51 3.84
N THR A 135 8.64 0.97 4.39
CA THR A 135 7.37 0.21 4.34
C THR A 135 6.93 -0.08 2.90
N ILE A 136 6.96 0.91 2.01
CA ILE A 136 6.63 0.71 0.60
C ILE A 136 7.63 -0.26 -0.06
N PHE A 137 8.92 -0.14 0.24
CA PHE A 137 9.93 -1.06 -0.27
C PHE A 137 9.61 -2.51 0.11
N CYS A 138 9.36 -2.80 1.39
CA CYS A 138 8.98 -4.13 1.86
C CYS A 138 7.68 -4.62 1.21
N LEU A 139 6.69 -3.75 1.04
CA LEU A 139 5.45 -4.06 0.33
C LEU A 139 5.70 -4.47 -1.13
N ARG A 140 6.61 -3.78 -1.84
CA ARG A 140 6.98 -4.12 -3.22
C ARG A 140 7.71 -5.46 -3.30
N VAL A 141 8.58 -5.76 -2.33
CA VAL A 141 9.24 -7.07 -2.22
C VAL A 141 8.22 -8.18 -1.98
N TYR A 142 7.26 -7.95 -1.09
CA TYR A 142 6.14 -8.88 -0.85
C TYR A 142 5.30 -9.10 -2.12
N ALA A 143 4.93 -8.03 -2.81
CA ALA A 143 4.20 -8.08 -4.07
C ALA A 143 4.94 -8.89 -5.15
N ALA A 144 6.27 -8.75 -5.25
CA ALA A 144 7.09 -9.51 -6.19
C ALA A 144 7.19 -11.01 -5.83
N SER A 145 7.11 -11.33 -4.54
CA SER A 145 7.15 -12.71 -4.04
C SER A 145 5.84 -13.48 -4.30
N ILE A 146 4.72 -12.77 -4.46
CA ILE A 146 3.44 -13.36 -4.85
C ILE A 146 3.44 -13.70 -6.34
N LYS A 147 3.80 -14.96 -6.65
CA LYS A 147 3.91 -15.46 -8.04
C LYS A 147 2.58 -15.50 -8.81
N ARG A 148 1.44 -15.55 -8.12
CA ARG A 148 0.11 -15.60 -8.74
C ARG A 148 -0.88 -14.73 -7.97
N PRO A 149 -1.79 -14.00 -8.66
CA PRO A 149 -2.88 -13.27 -8.00
C PRO A 149 -3.88 -14.19 -7.28
N ASN A 150 -3.69 -15.52 -7.32
CA ASN A 150 -4.49 -16.49 -6.58
C ASN A 150 -3.99 -16.72 -5.14
N ASN A 151 -2.84 -16.16 -4.75
CA ASN A 151 -2.33 -16.28 -3.38
C ASN A 151 -2.96 -15.28 -2.40
N VAL A 152 -4.15 -14.75 -2.71
CA VAL A 152 -4.94 -13.92 -1.77
C VAL A 152 -5.12 -14.63 -0.44
N THR A 153 -5.23 -15.96 -0.47
CA THR A 153 -5.29 -16.82 0.71
C THR A 153 -4.12 -16.60 1.66
N VAL A 154 -2.90 -16.37 1.14
CA VAL A 154 -1.69 -16.10 1.94
C VAL A 154 -1.82 -14.76 2.68
N GLY A 155 -2.34 -13.74 2.01
CA GLY A 155 -2.55 -12.43 2.64
C GLY A 155 -3.66 -12.48 3.69
N ILE A 156 -4.78 -13.16 3.39
CA ILE A 156 -5.87 -13.36 4.36
C ILE A 156 -5.39 -14.16 5.56
N SER A 157 -4.66 -15.26 5.35
CA SER A 157 -4.10 -16.05 6.44
C SER A 157 -3.13 -15.23 7.29
N LEU A 158 -2.32 -14.37 6.67
CA LEU A 158 -1.40 -13.48 7.38
C LEU A 158 -2.16 -12.43 8.21
N GLY A 159 -3.25 -11.88 7.69
CA GLY A 159 -4.12 -10.95 8.41
C GLY A 159 -4.79 -11.61 9.62
N ILE A 160 -5.36 -12.81 9.43
CA ILE A 160 -5.96 -13.60 10.52
C ILE A 160 -4.89 -13.93 11.57
N PHE A 161 -3.73 -14.41 11.13
CA PHE A 161 -2.61 -14.72 12.01
C PHE A 161 -2.16 -13.48 12.82
N TYR A 162 -2.03 -12.32 12.17
CA TYR A 162 -1.66 -11.08 12.85
C TYR A 162 -2.74 -10.63 13.85
N GLN A 163 -4.02 -10.72 13.49
CA GLN A 163 -5.12 -10.42 14.40
C GLN A 163 -5.12 -11.37 15.61
N CYS A 164 -4.90 -12.67 15.39
CA CYS A 164 -4.75 -13.64 16.48
C CYS A 164 -3.56 -13.31 17.38
N LEU A 165 -2.41 -12.92 16.81
CA LEU A 165 -1.26 -12.49 17.60
C LEU A 165 -1.59 -11.27 18.46
N LEU A 166 -2.27 -10.26 17.91
CA LEU A 166 -2.67 -9.08 18.68
C LEU A 166 -3.63 -9.42 19.82
N THR A 167 -4.61 -10.28 19.57
CA THR A 167 -5.66 -10.61 20.55
C THR A 167 -5.22 -11.61 21.63
N PHE A 168 -4.46 -12.66 21.26
CA PHE A 168 -4.10 -13.73 22.18
C PHE A 168 -2.75 -13.52 22.88
N THR A 169 -1.96 -12.54 22.46
CA THR A 169 -0.66 -12.23 23.07
C THR A 169 -0.62 -10.80 23.60
N ARG A 170 0.42 -10.46 24.36
CA ARG A 170 0.65 -9.08 24.81
C ARG A 170 1.26 -8.17 23.73
N LEU A 171 1.25 -8.58 22.47
CA LEU A 171 1.86 -7.86 21.36
C LEU A 171 1.25 -6.48 21.16
N GLU A 172 -0.08 -6.36 21.23
CA GLU A 172 -0.79 -5.10 21.10
C GLU A 172 -0.37 -4.08 22.18
N ALA A 173 -0.39 -4.50 23.44
CA ALA A 173 0.05 -3.69 24.57
C ALA A 173 1.55 -3.31 24.46
N TRP A 174 2.38 -4.18 23.89
CA TRP A 174 3.79 -3.89 23.67
C TRP A 174 4.03 -2.93 22.51
N ILE A 175 3.24 -2.98 21.43
CA ILE A 175 3.31 -2.03 20.30
C ILE A 175 2.85 -0.63 20.73
N LEU A 176 1.72 -0.52 21.42
CA LEU A 176 1.08 0.74 21.84
C LEU A 176 1.74 1.42 23.06
N ARG A 177 2.81 0.83 23.61
CA ARG A 177 3.48 1.33 24.81
C ARG A 177 4.16 2.69 24.51
N GLU A 178 3.93 3.70 25.35
CA GLU A 178 4.43 5.07 25.16
C GLU A 178 5.85 5.32 25.75
N ASP A 179 6.59 4.25 26.09
CA ASP A 179 7.89 4.33 26.77
C ASP A 179 9.08 4.46 25.79
N TYR A 180 9.02 5.47 24.91
CA TYR A 180 9.98 5.69 23.84
C TYR A 180 11.45 5.80 24.31
N GLY A 181 11.69 6.27 25.54
CA GLY A 181 13.04 6.41 26.13
C GLY A 181 13.68 5.12 26.67
N ARG A 182 12.94 4.00 26.73
CA ARG A 182 13.43 2.70 27.25
C ARG A 182 13.54 1.62 26.18
N ARG A 183 13.40 1.97 24.90
CA ARG A 183 13.41 1.03 23.78
C ARG A 183 14.81 0.42 23.60
N PHE A 184 14.91 -0.91 23.70
CA PHE A 184 16.18 -1.62 23.58
C PHE A 184 16.22 -2.53 22.34
N GLY A 185 17.29 -2.40 21.55
CA GLY A 185 17.50 -3.18 20.34
C GLY A 185 16.68 -2.70 19.13
N LEU A 186 17.04 -3.20 17.94
CA LEU A 186 16.50 -2.75 16.66
C LEU A 186 14.99 -3.04 16.50
N LEU A 187 14.52 -4.14 17.09
CA LEU A 187 13.12 -4.58 16.96
C LEU A 187 12.18 -3.73 17.81
N ASP A 188 12.54 -3.43 19.06
CA ASP A 188 11.72 -2.57 19.95
C ASP A 188 11.74 -1.11 19.47
N GLN A 189 12.85 -0.66 18.90
CA GLN A 189 12.98 0.68 18.33
C GLN A 189 12.14 0.91 17.06
N ASN A 190 11.82 -0.15 16.31
CA ASN A 190 11.08 -0.09 15.04
C ASN A 190 9.79 -0.91 15.04
N ARG A 191 9.27 -1.26 16.23
CA ARG A 191 8.14 -2.20 16.37
C ARG A 191 6.90 -1.77 15.59
N GLU A 192 6.52 -0.51 15.67
CA GLU A 192 5.35 0.04 14.96
C GLU A 192 5.48 -0.18 13.45
N GLY A 193 6.62 0.23 12.88
CA GLY A 193 6.95 0.10 11.47
C GLY A 193 7.09 -1.33 10.97
N LEU A 194 7.54 -2.26 11.83
CA LEU A 194 7.67 -3.67 11.49
C LEU A 194 6.33 -4.40 11.49
N PHE A 195 5.55 -4.26 12.56
CA PHE A 195 4.31 -5.01 12.73
C PHE A 195 3.17 -4.46 11.86
N GLN A 196 3.16 -3.17 11.52
CA GLN A 196 2.21 -2.62 10.54
C GLN A 196 2.33 -3.27 9.15
N MET A 197 3.51 -3.82 8.79
CA MET A 197 3.72 -4.43 7.46
C MET A 197 2.75 -5.60 7.23
N LEU A 198 2.46 -6.38 8.27
CA LEU A 198 1.53 -7.51 8.19
C LEU A 198 0.12 -7.05 7.80
N GLY A 199 -0.33 -5.93 8.37
CA GLY A 199 -1.58 -5.27 7.99
C GLY A 199 -1.58 -4.78 6.54
N TYR A 200 -0.48 -4.18 6.08
CA TYR A 200 -0.36 -3.74 4.69
C TYR A 200 -0.30 -4.90 3.69
N PHE A 201 0.35 -6.02 4.03
CA PHE A 201 0.37 -7.23 3.21
C PHE A 201 -1.02 -7.85 3.07
N PHE A 202 -1.80 -7.86 4.16
CA PHE A 202 -3.20 -8.25 4.14
C PHE A 202 -4.01 -7.31 3.22
N LEU A 203 -3.92 -6.00 3.41
CA LEU A 203 -4.67 -5.01 2.62
C LEU A 203 -4.33 -5.08 1.13
N TYR A 204 -3.06 -5.25 0.80
CA TYR A 204 -2.60 -5.42 -0.58
C TYR A 204 -3.19 -6.69 -1.21
N SER A 205 -3.18 -7.80 -0.49
CA SER A 205 -3.76 -9.07 -0.97
C SER A 205 -5.26 -9.01 -1.14
N LEU A 206 -5.97 -8.34 -0.21
CA LEU A 206 -7.40 -8.07 -0.32
C LEU A 206 -7.71 -7.25 -1.58
N THR A 207 -6.88 -6.25 -1.86
CA THR A 207 -6.99 -5.41 -3.06
C THR A 207 -6.81 -6.23 -4.34
N LEU A 208 -5.85 -7.16 -4.39
CA LEU A 208 -5.69 -8.07 -5.53
C LEU A 208 -6.94 -8.93 -5.76
N CYS A 209 -7.57 -9.40 -4.68
CA CYS A 209 -8.84 -10.13 -4.74
C CYS A 209 -9.96 -9.27 -5.31
N TYR A 210 -10.12 -8.06 -4.76
CA TYR A 210 -11.11 -7.10 -5.22
C TYR A 210 -10.95 -6.80 -6.72
N SER A 211 -9.71 -6.54 -7.14
CA SER A 211 -9.37 -6.25 -8.54
C SER A 211 -9.73 -7.41 -9.47
N ARG A 212 -9.50 -8.65 -9.02
CA ARG A 212 -9.89 -9.87 -9.75
C ARG A 212 -11.40 -9.97 -9.90
N ILE A 213 -12.15 -9.87 -8.80
CA ILE A 213 -13.62 -9.98 -8.83
C ILE A 213 -14.19 -8.95 -9.80
N MET A 214 -13.77 -7.70 -9.65
CA MET A 214 -14.20 -6.61 -10.51
C MET A 214 -13.85 -6.85 -11.99
N SER A 215 -12.65 -7.36 -12.30
CA SER A 215 -12.28 -7.72 -13.69
C SER A 215 -13.17 -8.83 -14.28
N LEU A 216 -13.54 -9.83 -13.47
CA LEU A 216 -14.44 -10.91 -13.90
C LEU A 216 -15.85 -10.39 -14.15
N THR A 217 -16.34 -9.48 -13.29
CA THR A 217 -17.64 -8.84 -13.47
C THR A 217 -17.69 -7.99 -14.74
N LEU A 218 -16.62 -7.25 -15.04
CA LEU A 218 -16.52 -6.47 -16.28
C LEU A 218 -16.53 -7.37 -17.52
N LEU A 219 -15.77 -8.47 -17.51
CA LEU A 219 -15.75 -9.44 -18.61
C LEU A 219 -17.12 -10.10 -18.82
N ARG A 220 -17.83 -10.45 -17.74
CA ARG A 220 -19.18 -11.04 -17.83
C ARG A 220 -20.19 -10.08 -18.47
N LYS A 221 -20.13 -8.80 -18.13
CA LYS A 221 -20.99 -7.77 -18.76
C LYS A 221 -20.68 -7.61 -20.25
N ASN A 222 -19.41 -7.61 -20.63
CA ASN A 222 -19.02 -7.50 -22.03
C ASN A 222 -19.35 -8.76 -22.85
N GLY A 223 -19.28 -9.95 -22.26
CA GLY A 223 -19.65 -11.21 -22.93
C GLY A 223 -21.14 -11.30 -23.27
N HIS A 224 -22.02 -10.76 -22.41
CA HIS A 224 -23.46 -10.68 -22.70
C HIS A 224 -23.81 -9.66 -23.79
N LEU A 225 -22.95 -8.68 -24.08
CA LEU A 225 -23.15 -7.68 -25.13
C LEU A 225 -22.72 -8.17 -26.52
N ILE A 226 -22.02 -9.31 -26.62
CA ILE A 226 -21.54 -9.89 -27.88
C ILE A 226 -22.47 -11.02 -28.38
N SER A 227 -23.36 -11.53 -27.52
CA SER A 227 -24.25 -12.66 -27.81
C SER A 227 -25.73 -12.31 -28.01
N GLY A 228 -26.06 -11.03 -28.20
CA GLY A 228 -27.43 -10.55 -28.46
C GLY A 228 -27.42 -9.60 -29.64
#